data_AF-A0A023BXT8-F1
#
_entry.id   AF-A0A023BXT8-F1
#
_cell.length_a   1.000
_cell.length_b   1.000
_cell.length_c   1.000
_cell.angle_alpha   90.00
_cell.angle_beta   90.00
_cell.angle_gamma   90.00
#
_symmetry.space_group_name_H-M   'P 1'
#
loop_
_entity.id
_entity.type
_entity.pdbx_description
1 polymer ?
#
loop_
_entity_poly.entity_id
_entity_poly.type
_entity_poly.pdbx_seq_one_letter_code
_entity_poly.pdbx_strand_id
1 'polypeptide(L)'
;MTNEKELLYKILENFNGMGKIEAYDLTHKLETLLFYASNPINAKELKQLIVSDMDHDHEIDPFHFTILPNGNFCEFVGCNNWMHVYKENKRILPDWPVFETYYFKTRYAPLELKKLTKKNLLQDVKEKNEDEKVRTFLKQYNVCKKDVVTNRLLILEA
;
A
#
# COMPACT_ATOMS: atom_id res chain seq x y z
N MET A 1 -10.52 31.46 17.57
CA MET A 1 -10.41 30.57 16.39
C MET A 1 -9.03 30.78 15.82
N THR A 2 -8.14 29.81 15.98
CA THR A 2 -6.85 29.82 15.28
C THR A 2 -7.16 29.88 13.79
N ASN A 3 -6.56 30.82 13.07
CA ASN A 3 -6.81 30.98 11.64
C ASN A 3 -6.37 29.70 10.92
N GLU A 4 -7.32 28.96 10.36
CA GLU A 4 -7.05 27.68 9.67
C GLU A 4 -5.94 27.83 8.62
N LYS A 5 -5.84 29.01 7.98
CA LYS A 5 -4.77 29.34 7.05
C LYS A 5 -3.40 29.37 7.71
N GLU A 6 -3.28 29.95 8.91
CA GLU A 6 -2.00 29.97 9.65
C GLU A 6 -1.58 28.57 10.08
N LEU A 7 -2.54 27.72 10.47
CA LEU A 7 -2.25 26.33 10.79
C LEU A 7 -1.78 25.57 9.54
N LEU A 8 -2.45 25.78 8.40
CA LEU A 8 -2.05 25.19 7.13
C LEU A 8 -0.64 25.64 6.72
N TYR A 9 -0.32 26.94 6.83
CA TYR A 9 1.02 27.44 6.53
C TYR A 9 2.09 26.80 7.41
N LYS A 10 1.86 26.68 8.72
CA LYS A 10 2.77 25.99 9.64
C LYS A 10 3.00 24.53 9.27
N ILE A 11 1.97 23.84 8.78
CA ILE A 11 2.10 22.46 8.30
C ILE A 11 2.92 22.44 7.01
N LEU A 12 2.62 23.33 6.05
CA LEU A 12 3.30 23.43 4.76
C LEU A 12 4.81 23.72 4.89
N GLU A 13 5.22 24.47 5.92
CA GLU A 13 6.65 24.72 6.19
C GLU A 13 7.47 23.43 6.37
N ASN A 14 6.85 22.34 6.87
CA ASN A 14 7.53 21.05 7.04
C ASN A 14 7.86 20.36 5.71
N PHE A 15 7.24 20.79 4.60
CA PHE A 15 7.49 20.27 3.25
C PHE A 15 8.46 21.16 2.46
N ASN A 16 8.96 22.26 3.03
CA ASN A 16 9.86 23.16 2.33
C ASN A 16 11.16 22.44 1.93
N GLY A 17 11.51 22.50 0.64
CA GLY A 17 12.67 21.80 0.08
C GLY A 17 12.44 20.32 -0.26
N MET A 18 11.26 19.76 0.06
CA MET A 18 10.90 18.39 -0.30
C MET A 18 10.51 18.27 -1.78
N GLY A 19 10.81 17.12 -2.40
CA GLY A 19 10.31 16.82 -3.73
C GLY A 19 8.79 16.68 -3.73
N LYS A 20 8.10 17.17 -4.76
CA LYS A 20 6.62 17.11 -4.85
C LYS A 20 6.09 15.68 -4.61
N ILE A 21 6.71 14.67 -5.22
CA ILE A 21 6.28 13.27 -5.11
C ILE A 21 6.46 12.74 -3.68
N GLU A 22 7.58 13.08 -3.04
CA GLU A 22 7.85 12.73 -1.65
C GLU A 22 6.84 13.39 -0.70
N ALA A 23 6.48 14.65 -0.95
CA ALA A 23 5.44 15.34 -0.18
C ALA A 23 4.06 14.68 -0.32
N TYR A 24 3.69 14.21 -1.52
CA TYR A 24 2.45 13.45 -1.72
C TYR A 24 2.46 12.10 -1.00
N ASP A 25 3.56 11.35 -1.09
CA ASP A 25 3.71 10.07 -0.40
C ASP A 25 3.60 10.25 1.14
N LEU A 26 4.28 11.25 1.69
CA LEU A 26 4.20 11.57 3.12
C LEU A 26 2.79 11.98 3.54
N THR A 27 2.11 12.80 2.72
CA THR A 27 0.73 13.23 3.00
C THR A 27 -0.23 12.04 3.02
N HIS A 28 -0.12 11.13 2.05
CA HIS A 28 -0.93 9.92 2.00
C HIS A 28 -0.67 8.98 3.18
N LYS A 29 0.59 8.86 3.63
CA LYS A 29 0.94 8.11 4.85
C LYS A 29 0.34 8.75 6.10
N LEU A 30 0.34 10.08 6.20
CA LEU A 30 -0.32 10.80 7.29
C LEU A 30 -1.83 10.55 7.28
N GLU A 31 -2.47 10.61 6.11
CA GLU A 31 -3.89 10.31 5.93
C GLU A 31 -4.22 8.89 6.41
N THR A 32 -3.40 7.91 6.00
CA THR A 32 -3.52 6.52 6.44
C THR A 32 -3.32 6.37 7.96
N LEU A 33 -2.31 7.01 8.55
CA LEU A 33 -2.10 6.97 10.00
C LEU A 33 -3.27 7.56 10.77
N LEU A 34 -3.84 8.66 10.29
CA LEU A 34 -4.99 9.30 10.93
C LEU A 34 -6.26 8.46 10.83
N PHE A 35 -6.41 7.62 9.80
CA PHE A 35 -7.51 6.66 9.70
C PHE A 35 -7.45 5.59 10.80
N TYR A 36 -6.26 5.08 11.12
CA TYR A 36 -6.07 4.06 12.16
C TYR A 36 -5.97 4.63 13.59
N ALA A 37 -5.77 5.93 13.74
CA ALA A 37 -5.59 6.56 15.04
C ALA A 37 -6.88 6.58 15.86
N SER A 38 -6.77 6.35 17.16
CA SER A 38 -7.87 6.60 18.09
C SER A 38 -8.26 8.07 18.15
N ASN A 39 -9.50 8.33 18.56
CA ASN A 39 -10.01 9.67 18.82
C ASN A 39 -10.25 9.85 20.33
N PRO A 40 -9.61 10.81 21.01
CA PRO A 40 -8.70 11.84 20.49
C PRO A 40 -7.30 11.32 20.10
N ILE A 41 -6.70 11.98 19.10
CA ILE A 41 -5.37 11.60 18.57
C ILE A 41 -4.31 11.62 19.67
N ASN A 42 -3.54 10.53 19.77
CA ASN A 42 -2.43 10.38 20.70
C ASN A 42 -1.09 10.21 19.96
N ALA A 43 -0.14 11.13 20.19
CA ALA A 43 1.16 11.08 19.53
C ALA A 43 2.00 9.83 19.87
N LYS A 44 1.80 9.23 21.04
CA LYS A 44 2.46 7.97 21.43
C LYS A 44 1.93 6.80 20.63
N GLU A 45 0.61 6.75 20.43
CA GLU A 45 -0.07 5.74 19.61
C GLU A 45 0.34 5.85 18.14
N LEU A 46 0.35 7.07 17.58
CA LEU A 46 0.82 7.29 16.20
C LEU A 46 2.26 6.80 15.98
N LYS A 47 3.16 7.03 16.95
CA LYS A 47 4.53 6.50 16.89
C LYS A 47 4.56 4.99 16.96
N GLN A 48 3.65 4.37 17.71
CA GLN A 48 3.53 2.91 17.74
C GLN A 48 3.05 2.39 16.39
N LEU A 49 1.98 2.95 15.82
CA LEU A 49 1.45 2.59 14.50
C LEU A 49 2.50 2.67 13.38
N ILE A 50 3.45 3.61 13.44
CA ILE A 50 4.56 3.70 12.48
C ILE A 50 5.55 2.52 12.60
N VAL A 51 5.77 2.00 13.81
CA VAL A 51 6.84 1.03 14.11
C VAL A 51 6.31 -0.40 14.23
N SER A 52 5.04 -0.58 14.59
CA SER A 52 4.42 -1.89 14.74
C SER A 52 3.80 -2.37 13.43
N ASP A 53 4.03 -3.65 13.10
CA ASP A 53 3.19 -4.36 12.13
C ASP A 53 1.73 -4.24 12.60
N MET A 54 0.89 -3.61 11.80
CA MET A 54 -0.52 -3.39 12.16
C MET A 54 -1.28 -4.70 11.97
N ASP A 55 -1.49 -5.50 13.02
CA ASP A 55 -2.45 -6.61 12.93
C ASP A 55 -3.80 -6.11 13.44
N HIS A 56 -4.52 -5.41 12.56
CA HIS A 56 -5.83 -4.83 12.86
C HIS A 56 -6.89 -5.42 11.92
N ASP A 57 -8.11 -5.59 12.43
CA ASP A 57 -9.30 -6.01 11.66
C ASP A 57 -9.84 -4.89 10.73
N HIS A 58 -9.04 -3.86 10.49
CA HIS A 58 -9.39 -2.70 9.68
C HIS A 58 -9.00 -2.90 8.21
N GLU A 59 -9.64 -2.14 7.32
CA GLU A 59 -9.35 -2.18 5.89
C GLU A 59 -7.90 -1.76 5.60
N ILE A 60 -7.16 -2.59 4.86
CA ILE A 60 -5.69 -2.46 4.65
C ILE A 60 -5.31 -1.07 4.09
N ASP A 61 -6.13 -0.53 3.22
CA ASP A 61 -5.98 0.83 2.70
C ASP A 61 -7.37 1.34 2.27
N PRO A 62 -7.92 2.35 2.94
CA PRO A 62 -9.25 2.88 2.61
C PRO A 62 -9.24 3.80 1.38
N PHE A 63 -8.07 4.23 0.89
CA PHE A 63 -7.97 5.20 -0.20
C PHE A 63 -7.87 4.56 -1.58
N HIS A 64 -7.48 3.28 -1.67
CA HIS A 64 -7.43 2.49 -2.91
C HIS A 64 -6.57 3.08 -4.04
N PHE A 65 -5.72 4.08 -3.77
CA PHE A 65 -4.75 4.59 -4.73
C PHE A 65 -3.51 5.16 -4.03
N THR A 66 -2.40 5.23 -4.77
CA THR A 66 -1.17 5.88 -4.31
C THR A 66 -0.35 6.40 -5.49
N ILE A 67 0.59 7.31 -5.24
CA ILE A 67 1.49 7.88 -6.25
C ILE A 67 2.88 7.29 -6.03
N LEU A 68 3.41 6.62 -7.05
CA LEU A 68 4.74 6.01 -6.99
C LEU A 68 5.84 7.09 -7.01
N PRO A 69 7.06 6.78 -6.53
CA PRO A 69 8.20 7.69 -6.59
C PRO A 69 8.56 8.19 -8.00
N ASN A 70 8.19 7.44 -9.03
CA ASN A 70 8.37 7.81 -10.44
C ASN A 70 7.25 8.73 -10.99
N GLY A 71 6.26 9.09 -10.18
CA GLY A 71 5.13 9.93 -10.53
C GLY A 71 3.96 9.22 -11.21
N ASN A 72 4.05 7.91 -11.43
CA ASN A 72 2.93 7.12 -11.94
C ASN A 72 1.88 6.90 -10.85
N PHE A 73 0.62 6.83 -11.24
CA PHE A 73 -0.44 6.38 -10.34
C PHE A 73 -0.36 4.88 -10.15
N CYS A 74 -0.73 4.41 -8.96
CA CYS A 74 -0.91 3.01 -8.65
C CYS A 74 -2.32 2.84 -8.08
N GLU A 75 -3.16 2.12 -8.81
CA GLU A 75 -4.60 2.04 -8.58
C GLU A 75 -4.96 0.65 -8.08
N PHE A 76 -5.88 0.55 -7.13
CA PHE A 76 -6.35 -0.71 -6.58
C PHE A 76 -6.99 -1.59 -7.66
N VAL A 77 -6.69 -2.89 -7.64
CA VAL A 77 -7.25 -3.87 -8.58
C VAL A 77 -7.94 -5.05 -7.90
N GLY A 78 -7.73 -5.25 -6.59
CA GLY A 78 -8.43 -6.28 -5.83
C GLY A 78 -7.75 -6.62 -4.52
N CYS A 79 -8.51 -7.30 -3.65
CA CYS A 79 -8.07 -7.70 -2.32
C CYS A 79 -8.50 -9.12 -1.96
N ASN A 80 -7.87 -9.63 -0.90
CA ASN A 80 -8.36 -10.70 -0.05
C ASN A 80 -8.25 -10.26 1.42
N ASN A 81 -8.45 -11.18 2.37
CA ASN A 81 -8.48 -10.86 3.80
C ASN A 81 -7.16 -10.32 4.39
N TRP A 82 -6.04 -10.39 3.66
CA TRP A 82 -4.72 -10.01 4.20
C TRP A 82 -3.88 -9.17 3.25
N MET A 83 -4.28 -9.01 1.98
CA MET A 83 -3.53 -8.29 0.96
C MET A 83 -4.44 -7.47 0.04
N HIS A 84 -4.04 -6.23 -0.21
CA HIS A 84 -4.53 -5.40 -1.31
C HIS A 84 -3.50 -5.40 -2.44
N VAL A 85 -3.95 -5.51 -3.69
CA VAL A 85 -3.10 -5.44 -4.88
C VAL A 85 -3.48 -4.22 -5.71
N TYR A 86 -2.45 -3.58 -6.25
CA TYR A 86 -2.51 -2.36 -7.04
C TYR A 86 -1.79 -2.56 -8.37
N LYS A 87 -2.23 -1.88 -9.42
CA LYS A 87 -1.60 -1.85 -10.74
C LYS A 87 -1.02 -0.47 -11.01
N GLU A 88 0.23 -0.43 -11.45
CA GLU A 88 0.86 0.82 -11.92
C GLU A 88 0.27 1.23 -13.26
N ASN A 89 -0.23 2.47 -13.32
CA ASN A 89 -0.71 3.11 -14.52
C ASN A 89 0.45 3.88 -15.19
N LYS A 90 1.10 3.22 -16.15
CA LYS A 90 2.26 3.77 -16.87
C LYS A 90 1.78 4.68 -18.00
N ARG A 91 1.93 5.99 -17.83
CA ARG A 91 1.49 6.98 -18.83
C ARG A 91 2.20 6.88 -20.19
N ILE A 92 3.36 6.21 -20.26
CA ILE A 92 4.27 6.27 -21.42
C ILE A 92 4.38 4.93 -22.15
N LEU A 93 4.01 3.80 -21.54
CA LEU A 93 4.16 2.48 -22.16
C LEU A 93 2.83 1.97 -22.74
N PRO A 94 2.87 1.20 -23.85
CA PRO A 94 1.69 0.50 -24.35
C PRO A 94 1.12 -0.43 -23.29
N ASP A 95 -0.21 -0.54 -23.25
CA ASP A 95 -0.97 -1.33 -22.27
C ASP A 95 -0.93 -2.84 -22.60
N TRP A 96 0.28 -3.40 -22.68
CA TRP A 96 0.49 -4.82 -22.96
C TRP A 96 0.65 -5.62 -21.66
N PRO A 97 0.11 -6.85 -21.59
CA PRO A 97 0.17 -7.69 -20.39
C PRO A 97 1.59 -7.95 -19.84
N VAL A 98 2.59 -7.97 -20.72
CA VAL A 98 4.01 -8.15 -20.36
C VAL A 98 4.62 -6.95 -19.65
N PHE A 99 4.01 -5.77 -19.74
CA PHE A 99 4.46 -4.55 -19.09
C PHE A 99 3.66 -4.19 -17.84
N GLU A 100 2.71 -5.04 -17.42
CA GLU A 100 1.97 -4.80 -16.19
C GLU A 100 2.90 -4.89 -14.97
N THR A 101 2.95 -3.81 -14.19
CA THR A 101 3.59 -3.84 -12.87
C THR A 101 2.51 -3.84 -11.80
N TYR A 102 2.57 -4.83 -10.92
CA TYR A 102 1.71 -4.89 -9.73
C TYR A 102 2.48 -4.54 -8.47
N TYR A 103 1.76 -3.99 -7.51
CA TYR A 103 2.21 -3.63 -6.17
C TYR A 103 1.21 -4.19 -5.16
N PHE A 104 1.62 -4.30 -3.90
CA PHE A 104 0.74 -4.77 -2.84
C PHE A 104 1.01 -4.04 -1.52
N LYS A 105 -0.03 -4.02 -0.69
CA LYS A 105 0.01 -3.71 0.74
C LYS A 105 -0.54 -4.94 1.48
N THR A 106 0.01 -5.27 2.63
CA THR A 106 -0.55 -6.30 3.51
C THR A 106 -1.19 -5.66 4.72
N ARG A 107 -2.08 -6.39 5.40
CA ARG A 107 -2.63 -5.94 6.68
C ARG A 107 -1.51 -5.59 7.67
N TYR A 108 -0.42 -6.37 7.65
CA TYR A 108 0.74 -6.19 8.52
C TYR A 108 1.52 -4.90 8.25
N ALA A 109 1.53 -4.41 7.01
CA ALA A 109 2.29 -3.23 6.60
C ALA A 109 1.46 -2.32 5.68
N PRO A 110 0.38 -1.69 6.17
CA PRO A 110 -0.56 -0.93 5.33
C PRO A 110 0.04 0.40 4.83
N LEU A 111 1.11 0.87 5.46
CA LEU A 111 1.86 2.06 5.05
C LEU A 111 2.91 1.76 3.96
N GLU A 112 3.21 0.49 3.70
CA GLU A 112 4.29 0.08 2.80
C GLU A 112 3.75 -0.49 1.50
N LEU A 113 3.80 0.31 0.43
CA LEU A 113 3.54 -0.19 -0.91
C LEU A 113 4.79 -0.89 -1.47
N LYS A 114 4.71 -2.21 -1.68
CA LYS A 114 5.82 -3.01 -2.23
C LYS A 114 5.48 -3.52 -3.62
N LYS A 115 6.49 -3.60 -4.50
CA LYS A 115 6.32 -4.24 -5.81
C LYS A 115 5.95 -5.72 -5.61
N LEU A 116 4.92 -6.20 -6.30
CA LEU A 116 4.46 -7.59 -6.22
C LEU A 116 5.45 -8.51 -6.93
N THR A 117 6.36 -9.07 -6.13
CA THR A 117 7.35 -10.04 -6.57
C THR A 117 7.36 -11.21 -5.60
N LYS A 118 7.76 -12.39 -6.07
CA LYS A 118 7.92 -13.58 -5.21
C LYS A 118 8.77 -13.31 -3.98
N LYS A 119 9.88 -12.58 -4.14
CA LYS A 119 10.79 -12.22 -3.05
C LYS A 119 10.10 -11.33 -2.02
N ASN A 120 9.51 -10.21 -2.47
CA ASN A 120 8.87 -9.25 -1.57
C ASN A 120 7.71 -9.89 -0.83
N LEU A 121 6.88 -10.68 -1.52
CA LEU A 121 5.73 -11.34 -0.91
C LEU A 121 6.17 -12.33 0.17
N LEU A 122 7.15 -13.21 -0.12
CA LEU A 122 7.68 -14.18 0.85
C LEU A 122 8.38 -13.52 2.04
N GLN A 123 8.98 -12.35 1.84
CA GLN A 123 9.59 -11.60 2.93
C GLN A 123 8.52 -10.99 3.85
N ASP A 124 7.44 -10.46 3.27
CA ASP A 124 6.37 -9.79 4.01
C ASP A 124 5.53 -10.74 4.86
N VAL A 125 5.25 -11.93 4.33
CA VAL A 125 4.44 -12.95 5.03
C VAL A 125 5.27 -13.90 5.89
N LYS A 126 6.59 -13.72 5.96
CA LYS A 126 7.46 -14.65 6.70
C LYS A 126 7.05 -14.71 8.17
N GLU A 127 6.87 -15.91 8.70
CA GLU A 127 6.43 -16.14 10.09
C GLU A 127 5.03 -15.56 10.40
N LYS A 128 4.23 -15.24 9.38
CA LYS A 128 2.81 -14.83 9.50
C LYS A 128 1.87 -15.99 9.15
N ASN A 129 0.58 -15.81 9.41
CA ASN A 129 -0.45 -16.84 9.19
C ASN A 129 -0.51 -17.34 7.73
N GLU A 130 -0.16 -16.48 6.77
CA GLU A 130 -0.25 -16.77 5.34
C GLU A 130 1.05 -17.36 4.76
N ASP A 131 2.11 -17.51 5.55
CA ASP A 131 3.45 -17.93 5.05
C ASP A 131 3.40 -19.25 4.26
N GLU A 132 2.86 -20.30 4.87
CA GLU A 132 2.81 -21.64 4.26
C GLU A 132 1.93 -21.65 3.01
N LYS A 133 0.80 -20.95 3.07
CA LYS A 133 -0.18 -20.84 1.99
C LYS A 133 0.42 -20.14 0.77
N VAL A 134 1.07 -18.99 1.00
CA VAL A 134 1.77 -18.23 -0.04
C VAL A 134 2.95 -19.02 -0.61
N ARG A 135 3.73 -19.72 0.22
CA ARG A 135 4.80 -20.61 -0.26
C ARG A 135 4.27 -21.70 -1.17
N THR A 136 3.15 -22.32 -0.80
CA THR A 136 2.51 -23.38 -1.59
C THR A 136 2.02 -22.84 -2.92
N PHE A 137 1.33 -21.69 -2.92
CA PHE A 137 0.91 -21.00 -4.12
C PHE A 137 2.09 -20.69 -5.06
N LEU A 138 3.17 -20.10 -4.53
CA LEU A 138 4.34 -19.67 -5.31
C LEU A 138 5.25 -20.83 -5.77
N LYS A 139 4.96 -22.07 -5.37
CA LYS A 139 5.54 -23.29 -5.96
C LYS A 139 4.78 -23.72 -7.21
N GLN A 140 3.48 -23.45 -7.27
CA GLN A 140 2.59 -23.89 -8.35
C GLN A 140 2.39 -22.81 -9.43
N TYR A 141 2.35 -21.54 -9.02
CA TYR A 141 1.99 -20.42 -9.89
C TYR A 141 3.00 -19.27 -9.82
N ASN A 142 3.05 -18.48 -10.89
CA ASN A 142 3.71 -17.18 -10.87
C ASN A 142 2.88 -16.20 -10.02
N VAL A 143 3.52 -15.28 -9.30
CA VAL A 143 2.84 -14.30 -8.44
C VAL A 143 1.84 -13.42 -9.20
N CYS A 144 2.09 -13.15 -10.49
CA CYS A 144 1.19 -12.38 -11.35
C CYS A 144 0.27 -13.27 -12.21
N LYS A 145 0.14 -14.57 -11.91
CA LYS A 145 -0.72 -15.47 -12.69
C LYS A 145 -2.18 -15.03 -12.52
N LYS A 146 -2.87 -14.84 -13.64
CA LYS A 146 -4.30 -14.55 -13.69
C LYS A 146 -5.12 -15.80 -13.99
N ASP A 147 -6.32 -15.84 -13.44
CA ASP A 147 -7.37 -16.75 -13.89
C ASP A 147 -7.78 -16.40 -15.33
N VAL A 148 -8.02 -17.42 -16.15
CA VAL A 148 -8.31 -17.22 -17.58
C VAL A 148 -9.74 -16.72 -17.81
N VAL A 149 -10.66 -17.03 -16.89
CA VAL A 149 -12.08 -16.70 -17.01
C VAL A 149 -12.38 -15.33 -16.39
N THR A 150 -11.89 -15.10 -15.18
CA THR A 150 -12.17 -13.87 -14.42
C THR A 150 -11.15 -12.76 -14.66
N ASN A 151 -10.00 -13.07 -15.25
CA ASN A 151 -8.86 -12.16 -15.43
C ASN A 151 -8.32 -11.57 -14.09
N ARG A 152 -8.68 -12.18 -12.95
CA ARG A 152 -8.21 -11.79 -11.62
C ARG A 152 -6.89 -12.48 -11.29
N LEU A 153 -6.08 -11.84 -10.46
CA LEU A 153 -4.84 -12.45 -9.96
C LEU A 153 -5.16 -13.61 -9.01
N LEU A 154 -4.65 -14.81 -9.31
CA LEU A 154 -4.94 -16.03 -8.53
C LEU A 154 -4.46 -15.95 -7.08
N ILE A 155 -3.46 -15.11 -6.77
CA ILE A 155 -3.00 -14.90 -5.39
C ILE A 155 -4.08 -14.26 -4.50
N LEU A 156 -5.07 -13.59 -5.10
CA LEU A 156 -6.22 -13.05 -4.36
C LEU A 156 -7.25 -14.13 -4.00
N GLU A 157 -7.15 -15.32 -4.61
CA GLU A 157 -7.98 -16.49 -4.31
C GLU A 157 -7.27 -17.49 -3.41
N ALA A 158 -5.96 -17.28 -3.17
CA ALA A 158 -5.16 -18.08 -2.26
C ALA A 158 -5.72 -17.92 -0.85
#